data_AF-A0A355U3U5-F1
#
_entry.id   AF-A0A355U3U5-F1
#
_cell.length_a   1.000
_cell.length_b   1.000
_cell.length_c   1.000
_cell.angle_alpha   90.00
_cell.angle_beta   90.00
_cell.angle_gamma   90.00
#
_symmetry.space_group_name_H-M   'P 1'
#
loop_
_entity.id
_entity.type
_entity.pdbx_description
1 polymer ?
#
loop_
_entity_poly.entity_id
_entity_poly.type
_entity_poly.pdbx_seq_one_letter_code
_entity_poly.pdbx_strand_id
1 'polypeptide(L)'
;METSKKTAQVCIRCARCIDACPMGLNPVNIMTTMKTMPVDKAKIKLLNPCACDECDKCNDVCPSNIDLATIVKRAKIVAKLP
;
A
#
# COMPACT_ATOMS: atom_id res chain seq x y z
N MET A 1 11.81 -23.29 -14.83
CA MET A 1 10.72 -22.74 -13.98
C MET A 1 10.57 -21.27 -14.35
N GLU A 2 9.64 -20.96 -15.25
CA GLU A 2 9.34 -19.57 -15.63
C GLU A 2 8.57 -18.92 -14.49
N THR A 3 9.23 -18.05 -13.73
CA THR A 3 8.58 -17.17 -12.77
C THR A 3 7.81 -16.12 -13.57
N SER A 4 6.55 -16.43 -13.88
CA SER A 4 5.58 -15.53 -14.50
C SER A 4 5.35 -14.32 -13.58
N LYS A 5 6.22 -13.32 -13.71
CA LYS A 5 6.19 -12.08 -12.94
C LYS A 5 5.03 -11.25 -13.46
N LYS A 6 3.82 -11.44 -12.90
CA LYS A 6 2.65 -10.62 -13.23
C LYS A 6 3.04 -9.15 -13.11
N THR A 7 2.99 -8.42 -14.22
CA THR A 7 3.35 -7.01 -14.25
C THR A 7 2.29 -6.23 -13.50
N ALA A 8 2.68 -5.56 -12.40
CA ALA A 8 1.77 -4.69 -11.66
C ALA A 8 1.16 -3.65 -12.61
N GLN A 9 -0.17 -3.62 -12.69
CA GLN A 9 -0.91 -2.70 -13.54
C GLN A 9 -1.21 -1.39 -12.82
N VAL A 10 -1.75 -0.41 -13.54
CA VAL A 10 -2.22 0.84 -12.95
C VAL A 10 -3.38 0.57 -11.97
N CYS A 11 -3.40 1.29 -10.85
CA CYS A 11 -4.51 1.22 -9.91
C CYS A 11 -5.77 1.81 -10.56
N ILE A 12 -6.82 1.00 -10.69
CA ILE A 12 -8.13 1.43 -11.23
C ILE A 12 -9.04 2.08 -10.18
N ARG A 13 -8.53 2.34 -8.97
CA ARG A 13 -9.26 2.97 -7.85
C ARG A 13 -10.58 2.27 -7.49
N CYS A 14 -10.58 0.93 -7.51
CA CYS A 14 -11.75 0.11 -7.17
C CYS A 14 -12.10 0.03 -5.67
N ALA A 15 -11.31 0.65 -4.78
CA ALA A 15 -11.48 0.66 -3.32
C ALA A 15 -11.51 -0.70 -2.59
N ARG A 16 -11.43 -1.85 -3.28
CA ARG A 16 -11.45 -3.20 -2.68
C ARG A 16 -10.42 -3.42 -1.57
N CYS A 17 -9.22 -2.85 -1.73
CA CYS A 17 -8.16 -2.96 -0.74
C CYS A 17 -8.48 -2.24 0.58
N ILE A 18 -9.38 -1.24 0.57
CA ILE A 18 -9.84 -0.51 1.76
C ILE A 18 -10.90 -1.35 2.47
N ASP A 19 -11.85 -1.87 1.69
CA ASP A 19 -12.97 -2.71 2.18
C ASP A 19 -12.48 -4.02 2.83
N ALA A 20 -11.47 -4.66 2.22
CA ALA A 20 -10.87 -5.87 2.76
C ALA A 20 -9.88 -5.62 3.93
N CYS A 21 -9.51 -4.36 4.19
CA CYS A 21 -8.51 -4.06 5.23
C CYS A 21 -9.18 -4.06 6.61
N PRO A 22 -8.76 -4.95 7.54
CA PRO A 22 -9.36 -5.01 8.88
C PRO A 22 -9.12 -3.73 9.70
N MET A 23 -8.08 -2.98 9.35
CA MET A 23 -7.70 -1.73 10.03
C MET A 23 -8.24 -0.49 9.31
N GLY A 24 -9.00 -0.66 8.22
CA GLY A 24 -9.54 0.46 7.43
C GLY A 24 -8.48 1.36 6.79
N LEU A 25 -7.29 0.82 6.53
CA LEU A 25 -6.19 1.59 5.93
C LEU A 25 -6.46 1.87 4.45
N ASN A 26 -5.94 3.00 3.97
CA ASN A 26 -5.97 3.35 2.56
C ASN A 26 -4.58 3.13 1.90
N PRO A 27 -4.29 1.90 1.42
CA PRO A 27 -3.00 1.59 0.82
C PRO A 27 -2.77 2.32 -0.51
N VAL A 28 -3.82 2.73 -1.21
CA VAL A 28 -3.72 3.51 -2.47
C VAL A 28 -3.19 4.92 -2.19
N ASN A 29 -3.66 5.56 -1.13
CA ASN A 29 -3.14 6.87 -0.72
C ASN A 29 -1.68 6.76 -0.27
N ILE A 30 -1.34 5.71 0.49
CA ILE A 30 0.04 5.45 0.92
C ILE A 30 0.94 5.26 -0.30
N MET A 31 0.52 4.45 -1.27
CA MET A 31 1.22 4.26 -2.55
C MET A 31 1.42 5.55 -3.32
N THR A 32 0.38 6.38 -3.43
CA THR A 32 0.46 7.66 -4.15
C THR A 32 1.47 8.59 -3.48
N THR A 33 1.44 8.68 -2.15
CA THR A 33 2.35 9.52 -1.37
C THR A 33 3.80 8.99 -1.41
N MET A 34 3.97 7.67 -1.46
CA MET A 34 5.26 7.03 -1.65
C MET A 34 5.84 7.27 -3.05
N LYS A 35 4.99 7.49 -4.05
CA LYS A 35 5.40 7.79 -5.43
C LYS A 35 5.73 9.26 -5.66
N THR A 36 5.26 10.17 -4.81
CA THR A 36 5.63 11.59 -4.89
C THR A 36 7.04 11.80 -4.36
N MET A 37 7.83 12.63 -5.05
CA MET A 37 9.17 13.03 -4.61
C MET A 37 9.20 14.56 -4.47
N PRO A 38 9.54 15.12 -3.29
CA PRO A 38 9.88 14.42 -2.04
C PRO A 38 8.68 13.67 -1.43
N VAL A 39 8.95 12.57 -0.72
CA VAL A 39 7.90 11.80 -0.03
C VAL A 39 7.36 12.61 1.14
N ASP A 40 6.05 12.83 1.14
CA ASP A 40 5.38 13.66 2.14
C ASP A 40 5.17 12.86 3.44
N LYS A 41 6.20 12.86 4.30
CA LYS A 41 6.20 12.11 5.58
C LYS A 41 4.98 12.46 6.45
N ALA A 42 4.53 13.72 6.44
CA ALA A 42 3.38 14.17 7.22
C ALA A 42 2.08 13.50 6.74
N LYS A 43 1.83 13.48 5.43
CA LYS A 43 0.70 12.74 4.85
C LYS A 43 0.77 11.25 5.16
N ILE A 44 1.96 10.64 5.07
CA ILE A 44 2.09 9.22 5.39
C ILE A 44 1.80 8.95 6.87
N LYS A 45 2.29 9.79 7.79
CA LYS A 45 1.94 9.68 9.22
C LYS A 45 0.42 9.80 9.44
N LEU A 46 -0.26 10.70 8.72
CA LEU A 46 -1.71 10.86 8.80
C LEU A 46 -2.47 9.60 8.33
N LEU A 47 -1.93 8.88 7.36
CA LEU A 47 -2.49 7.61 6.86
C LEU A 47 -2.25 6.42 7.80
N ASN A 48 -1.52 6.63 8.91
CA ASN A 48 -1.23 5.66 9.95
C ASN A 48 -0.84 4.24 9.46
N PRO A 49 0.16 4.10 8.57
CA PRO A 49 0.61 2.79 8.06
C PRO A 49 1.13 1.87 9.18
N CYS A 50 1.41 2.41 10.36
CA CYS A 50 1.78 1.66 11.56
C CYS A 50 0.66 0.75 12.08
N ALA A 51 -0.60 1.05 11.77
CA ALA A 51 -1.73 0.20 12.13
C ALA A 51 -1.80 -1.10 11.31
N CYS A 52 -1.05 -1.22 10.21
CA CYS A 52 -1.04 -2.42 9.38
C CYS A 52 -0.49 -3.62 10.16
N ASP A 53 -1.31 -4.68 10.27
CA ASP A 53 -0.98 -5.94 10.93
C ASP A 53 -0.26 -6.94 10.01
N GLU A 54 0.01 -6.54 8.77
CA GLU A 54 0.75 -7.36 7.80
C GLU A 54 -0.01 -8.63 7.38
N CYS A 55 -1.35 -8.55 7.33
CA CYS A 55 -2.23 -9.62 6.86
C CYS A 55 -2.24 -9.86 5.33
N ASP A 56 -1.58 -9.01 4.54
CA ASP A 56 -1.44 -9.10 3.07
C ASP A 56 -2.77 -9.17 2.26
N LYS A 57 -3.95 -9.05 2.90
CA LYS A 57 -5.28 -9.06 2.26
C LYS A 57 -5.45 -8.05 1.13
N CYS A 58 -4.83 -6.89 1.26
CA CYS A 58 -4.92 -5.82 0.26
C CYS A 58 -4.27 -6.21 -1.09
N ASN A 59 -3.30 -7.13 -1.08
CA ASN A 59 -2.68 -7.65 -2.31
C ASN A 59 -3.60 -8.68 -2.98
N ASP A 60 -4.18 -9.58 -2.18
CA ASP A 60 -5.04 -10.66 -2.65
C ASP A 60 -6.29 -10.15 -3.39
N VAL A 61 -6.94 -9.12 -2.84
CA VAL A 61 -8.14 -8.52 -3.45
C VAL A 61 -7.83 -7.53 -4.59
N CYS A 62 -6.55 -7.26 -4.87
CA CYS A 62 -6.15 -6.25 -5.84
C CYS A 62 -6.25 -6.79 -7.29
N PRO A 63 -7.19 -6.30 -8.12
CA PRO A 63 -7.29 -6.75 -9.51
C PRO A 63 -6.08 -6.33 -10.36
N SER A 64 -5.36 -5.29 -9.94
CA SER A 64 -4.19 -4.76 -10.64
C SER A 64 -2.89 -5.49 -10.33
N ASN A 65 -2.88 -6.54 -9.48
CA ASN A 65 -1.65 -7.21 -9.00
C ASN A 65 -0.60 -6.22 -8.46
N ILE A 66 -1.06 -5.20 -7.72
CA ILE A 66 -0.16 -4.24 -7.09
C ILE A 66 0.16 -4.74 -5.70
N ASP A 67 1.45 -4.83 -5.39
CA ASP A 67 1.95 -5.26 -4.09
C ASP A 67 1.78 -4.16 -3.01
N LEU A 68 0.52 -3.92 -2.64
CA LEU A 68 0.14 -2.90 -1.67
C LEU A 68 0.72 -3.18 -0.29
N ALA A 69 0.84 -4.46 0.08
CA ALA A 69 1.41 -4.86 1.36
C ALA A 69 2.88 -4.44 1.49
N THR A 70 3.72 -4.70 0.46
CA THR A 70 5.11 -4.23 0.46
C THR A 70 5.20 -2.71 0.52
N ILE A 71 4.32 -1.99 -0.18
CA ILE A 71 4.29 -0.52 -0.16
C ILE A 71 3.94 0.01 1.24
N VAL A 72 2.93 -0.57 1.90
CA VAL A 72 2.54 -0.18 3.26
C VAL A 72 3.65 -0.51 4.27
N LYS A 73 4.32 -1.67 4.14
CA LYS A 73 5.49 -2.04 4.95
C LYS A 73 6.61 -1.01 4.81
N ARG A 74 6.94 -0.58 3.58
CA ARG A 74 7.91 0.50 3.34
C ARG A 74 7.43 1.83 3.93
N ALA A 75 6.16 2.14 3.82
CA ALA A 75 5.58 3.36 4.39
C ALA A 75 5.63 3.41 5.91
N LYS A 76 5.48 2.27 6.59
CA LYS A 76 5.69 2.14 8.03
C LYS A 76 7.11 2.56 8.43
N ILE A 77 8.12 2.19 7.64
CA ILE A 77 9.52 2.59 7.88
C ILE A 77 9.70 4.10 7.70
N VAL A 78 9.19 4.67 6.59
CA VAL A 78 9.30 6.11 6.33
C VAL A 78 8.51 6.94 7.35
N ALA A 79 7.38 6.44 7.84
CA ALA A 79 6.58 7.08 8.89
C ALA A 79 7.27 7.03 10.26
N LYS A 80 7.98 5.94 10.56
CA LYS A 80 8.75 5.79 11.81
C LYS A 80 10.10 6.51 11.79
N LEU A 81 10.59 6.91 10.62
CA LEU A 81 11.83 7.67 10.53
C LEU A 81 11.65 9.04 11.23
N PRO A 82 12.63 9.46 12.07
CA PRO A 82 12.65 10.81 12.62
C PRO A 82 12.66 11.89 11.51
#